data_AF-A0A958BXF1-F1
#
_entry.id   AF-A0A958BXF1-F1
#
_cell.length_a   1.000
_cell.length_b   1.000
_cell.length_c   1.000
_cell.angle_alpha   90.00
_cell.angle_beta   90.00
_cell.angle_gamma   90.00
#
_symmetry.space_group_name_H-M   'P 1'
#
loop_
_entity.id
_entity.type
_entity.pdbx_description
1 polymer ?
#
loop_
_entity_poly.entity_id
_entity_poly.type
_entity_poly.pdbx_seq_one_letter_code
_entity_poly.pdbx_strand_id
1 'polypeptide(L)' 'MTTATTLTNLAHQRILIIDSAMGTMIQRHKLTEADYRGERFIDFSANLQGNNDLLSITQPEIIAEIHRANLEAGADIIET' A
#
# COMPACT_ATOMS: atom_id res chain seq x y z
N MET A 1 21.89 -5.68 16.93
CA MET A 1 21.94 -4.72 15.80
C MET A 1 20.54 -4.17 15.62
N THR A 2 20.34 -2.85 15.52
CA THR A 2 18.99 -2.26 15.38
C THR A 2 18.63 -2.11 13.90
N THR A 3 17.33 -1.99 13.59
CA THR A 3 16.85 -1.71 12.23
C THR A 3 17.49 -0.44 11.66
N ALA A 4 17.63 0.61 12.48
CA ALA A 4 18.30 1.85 12.09
C ALA A 4 19.76 1.62 11.70
N THR A 5 20.53 0.85 12.48
CA THR A 5 21.92 0.52 12.13
C THR A 5 21.99 -0.28 10.82
N THR A 6 21.12 -1.26 10.63
CA THR A 6 21.06 -2.03 9.37
C THR A 6 20.77 -1.13 8.18
N LEU A 7 19.78 -0.25 8.30
CA LEU A 7 19.38 0.66 7.22
C LEU A 7 20.50 1.65 6.87
N THR A 8 21.13 2.28 7.86
CA THR A 8 22.26 3.19 7.65
C THR A 8 23.44 2.47 6.98
N ASN A 9 23.75 1.25 7.41
CA ASN A 9 24.83 0.46 6.81
C ASN A 9 24.54 0.12 5.35
N LEU A 10 23.30 -0.26 5.01
CA LEU A 10 22.91 -0.54 3.63
C LEU A 10 22.95 0.72 2.75
N ALA A 11 22.50 1.86 3.28
CA ALA A 11 22.53 3.16 2.59
C ALA A 11 23.96 3.66 2.31
N HIS A 12 24.96 3.26 3.10
CA HIS A 12 26.36 3.53 2.81
C HIS A 12 26.94 2.66 1.69
N GLN A 13 26.36 1.48 1.44
CA GLN A 13 26.85 0.53 0.43
C GLN A 13 26.21 0.74 -0.94
N ARG A 14 24.96 1.19 -0.99
CA ARG A 14 24.21 1.43 -2.21
C ARG A 14 23.04 2.39 -1.98
N ILE A 15 22.45 2.86 -3.08
CA ILE A 15 21.17 3.58 -3.06
C ILE A 15 20.07 2.59 -2.64
N LEU A 16 19.21 3.03 -1.74
CA LEU A 16 17.98 2.33 -1.35
C LEU A 16 16.79 2.96 -2.06
N ILE A 17 15.88 2.13 -2.55
CA ILE A 17 14.71 2.55 -3.32
C ILE A 17 13.45 2.46 -2.44
N ILE A 18 12.72 3.56 -2.36
CA ILE A 18 11.37 3.59 -1.77
C ILE A 18 10.36 3.27 -2.88
N ASP A 19 9.27 2.62 -2.50
CA ASP A 19 8.22 2.19 -3.41
C ASP A 19 7.51 3.32 -4.16
N SER A 20 6.73 2.92 -5.16
CA SER A 20 6.01 3.83 -6.03
C SER A 20 4.66 4.26 -5.44
N ALA A 21 4.03 5.27 -6.05
CA ALA A 21 2.79 5.86 -5.55
C ALA A 21 1.62 4.86 -5.46
N MET A 22 1.19 4.56 -4.23
CA MET A 22 0.05 3.68 -3.92
C MET A 22 -1.25 4.10 -4.61
N GLY A 23 -1.61 5.39 -4.55
CA GLY A 23 -2.87 5.89 -5.10
C GLY A 23 -3.02 5.64 -6.61
N THR A 24 -1.95 5.81 -7.38
CA THR A 24 -1.98 5.57 -8.83
C THR A 24 -2.13 4.08 -9.16
N MET A 25 -1.53 3.21 -8.35
CA MET A 25 -1.69 1.76 -8.50
C MET A 25 -3.13 1.33 -8.18
N ILE A 26 -3.70 1.83 -7.07
CA ILE A 26 -5.10 1.56 -6.67
C ILE A 26 -6.09 1.98 -7.77
N GLN A 27 -5.88 3.15 -8.39
CA GLN A 27 -6.75 3.65 -9.47
C GLN A 27 -6.86 2.68 -10.66
N ARG A 28 -5.85 1.84 -10.92
CA ARG A 28 -5.88 0.84 -12.00
C ARG A 28 -6.87 -0.29 -11.77
N HIS A 29 -7.20 -0.57 -10.50
CA HIS A 29 -8.16 -1.61 -10.13
C HIS A 29 -9.63 -1.16 -10.29
N LYS A 30 -9.90 0.12 -10.57
CA LYS A 30 -11.24 0.68 -10.82
C LYS A 30 -12.27 0.32 -9.73
N LEU A 31 -11.82 0.40 -8.48
CA LEU A 31 -12.63 0.05 -7.31
C LEU A 31 -13.89 0.92 -7.20
N THR A 32 -14.97 0.28 -6.80
CA THR A 32 -16.29 0.87 -6.61
C THR A 32 -16.56 1.17 -5.13
N GLU A 33 -17.59 1.97 -4.85
CA GLU A 33 -18.03 2.25 -3.47
C GLU A 33 -18.24 0.97 -2.64
N ALA A 34 -18.72 -0.12 -3.24
CA ALA A 34 -18.91 -1.39 -2.55
C ALA A 34 -17.58 -1.99 -2.07
N ASP A 35 -16.51 -1.84 -2.85
CA ASP A 35 -15.16 -2.32 -2.51
C ASP A 35 -14.56 -1.54 -1.34
N TYR A 36 -14.80 -0.23 -1.28
CA TYR A 36 -14.36 0.61 -0.15
C TYR A 36 -15.17 0.37 1.12
N ARG A 37 -16.42 -0.07 1.00
CA ARG A 37 -17.27 -0.42 2.16
C ARG A 37 -16.91 -1.79 2.73
N GLY A 38 -16.71 -2.78 1.87
CA GLY A 38 -16.64 -4.18 2.26
C GLY A 38 -17.84 -4.58 3.14
N GLU A 39 -17.66 -5.61 3.97
CA GLU A 39 -18.69 -6.02 4.93
C GLU A 39 -18.77 -5.07 6.13
N ARG A 40 -17.62 -4.54 6.57
CA ARG A 40 -17.51 -3.79 7.83
C ARG A 40 -18.18 -2.42 7.79
N PHE A 41 -18.27 -1.79 6.62
CA PHE A 41 -18.78 -0.42 6.47
C PHE A 41 -20.00 -0.32 5.55
N ILE A 42 -20.72 -1.42 5.34
CA ILE A 42 -21.88 -1.47 4.44
C ILE A 42 -22.93 -0.40 4.79
N ASP A 43 -23.21 -0.20 6.08
CA ASP A 43 -24.22 0.75 6.59
C ASP A 43 -23.67 2.15 6.91
N PHE A 44 -22.42 2.46 6.55
CA PHE A 44 -21.85 3.77 6.84
C PHE A 44 -22.56 4.89 6.05
N SER A 45 -22.93 5.98 6.71
CA SER A 45 -23.85 6.97 6.13
C SER A 45 -23.25 7.85 5.03
N ALA A 46 -21.93 8.00 4.98
CA ALA A 46 -21.24 8.80 3.96
C ALA A 46 -20.58 7.92 2.88
N ASN A 47 -20.28 8.51 1.73
CA ASN A 47 -19.50 7.87 0.67
C ASN A 47 -18.07 7.61 1.13
N LEU A 48 -17.54 6.41 0.87
CA LEU A 48 -16.20 5.97 1.29
C LEU A 48 -15.22 5.85 0.13
N GLN A 49 -15.68 5.88 -1.12
CA GLN A 49 -14.85 5.78 -2.30
C GLN A 49 -13.77 6.88 -2.31
N GLY A 50 -12.54 6.44 -2.54
CA GLY A 50 -11.36 7.29 -2.53
C GLY A 50 -10.63 7.35 -1.18
N ASN A 51 -11.22 6.84 -0.10
CA ASN A 51 -10.51 6.63 1.16
C ASN A 51 -9.69 5.33 1.09
N ASN A 52 -8.47 5.43 0.54
CA ASN A 52 -7.61 4.27 0.29
C ASN A 52 -7.16 3.55 1.56
N ASP A 53 -7.10 4.22 2.71
CA ASP A 53 -6.71 3.59 3.98
C ASP A 53 -7.66 2.45 4.36
N LEU A 54 -8.94 2.55 3.96
CA LEU A 54 -9.93 1.51 4.20
C LEU A 54 -9.64 0.22 3.44
N LEU A 55 -8.95 0.31 2.30
CA LEU A 55 -8.67 -0.85 1.46
C LEU A 55 -7.72 -1.83 2.12
N SER A 56 -6.89 -1.41 3.08
CA SER A 56 -6.12 -2.33 3.92
C SER A 56 -7.00 -3.25 4.78
N ILE A 57 -8.27 -2.88 4.99
CA ILE A 57 -9.27 -3.66 5.74
C ILE A 57 -10.24 -4.34 4.78
N THR A 58 -10.76 -3.61 3.79
CA THR A 58 -11.84 -4.10 2.93
C THR A 58 -11.34 -4.85 1.71
N GLN A 59 -10.13 -4.56 1.23
CA GLN A 59 -9.49 -5.20 0.08
C GLN A 59 -7.99 -5.50 0.33
N PRO A 60 -7.67 -6.26 1.40
CA PRO A 60 -6.29 -6.47 1.83
C PRO A 60 -5.42 -7.15 0.78
N GLU A 61 -5.99 -8.04 -0.05
CA GLU A 61 -5.25 -8.73 -1.10
C GLU A 61 -4.78 -7.79 -2.21
N ILE A 62 -5.57 -6.78 -2.56
CA ILE A 62 -5.18 -5.77 -3.56
C ILE A 62 -4.01 -4.94 -3.04
N ILE A 63 -4.07 -4.51 -1.77
CA ILE A 63 -2.97 -3.75 -1.16
C ILE A 63 -1.70 -4.61 -1.07
N ALA A 64 -1.82 -5.88 -0.68
CA ALA A 64 -0.70 -6.81 -0.66
C ALA A 64 -0.12 -7.06 -2.06
N GLU A 65 -0.95 -7.17 -3.09
CA GLU A 65 -0.50 -7.28 -4.49
C GLU A 65 0.31 -6.06 -4.94
N ILE A 66 -0.14 -4.85 -4.60
CA ILE A 66 0.58 -3.62 -4.94
C ILE A 66 1.96 -3.57 -4.26
N HIS A 67 2.04 -3.92 -2.97
CA HIS A 67 3.35 -4.01 -2.29
C HIS A 67 4.25 -5.07 -2.90
N ARG A 68 3.72 -6.25 -3.25
CA ARG A 68 4.49 -7.30 -3.95
C ARG A 68 5.03 -6.79 -5.28
N ALA A 69 4.21 -6.10 -6.07
CA ALA A 69 4.64 -5.52 -7.35
C ALA A 69 5.77 -4.49 -7.17
N ASN A 70 5.71 -3.66 -6.11
CA ASN A 70 6.80 -2.73 -5.78
C ASN A 70 8.10 -3.47 -5.40
N LEU A 71 8.01 -4.52 -4.58
CA LEU A 71 9.17 -5.33 -4.19
C LEU A 71 9.78 -6.07 -5.39
N GLU A 72 8.94 -6.64 -6.26
CA GLU A 72 9.36 -7.30 -7.50
C GLU A 72 10.03 -6.33 -8.48
N ALA A 73 9.60 -5.06 -8.49
CA ALA A 73 10.23 -3.99 -9.26
C ALA A 73 11.56 -3.49 -8.66
N GLY A 74 11.95 -3.97 -7.48
CA GLY A 74 13.21 -3.65 -6.81
C GLY A 74 13.12 -2.58 -5.73
N ALA A 75 11.93 -2.28 -5.20
CA ALA A 75 11.82 -1.46 -3.99
C ALA A 75 12.48 -2.16 -2.79
N ASP A 76 13.23 -1.40 -2.00
CA ASP A 76 13.84 -1.86 -0.75
C ASP A 76 12.97 -1.54 0.46
N ILE A 77 12.13 -0.52 0.35
CA ILE A 77 11.29 0.04 1.42
C ILE A 77 9.90 0.26 0.84
N ILE A 78 8.87 -0.11 1.60
CA ILE A 78 7.47 0.12 1.26
C ILE A 78 6.82 1.06 2.27
N GLU A 79 5.93 1.93 1.82
CA GLU A 79 5.06 2.75 2.67
C GLU A 79 3.80 1.97 3.08
N THR A 80 3.20 2.34 4.21
CA THR A 80 1.93 1.77 4.72
C THR A 80 0.81 2.77 4.66
#